data_AF-A0A2V4NYV7-F1
#
_entry.id   AF-A0A2V4NYV7-F1
#
_cell.length_a   1.000
_cell.length_b   1.000
_cell.length_c   1.000
_cell.angle_alpha   90.00
_cell.angle_beta   90.00
_cell.angle_gamma   90.00
#
_symmetry.space_group_name_H-M   'P 1'
#
loop_
_entity.id
_entity.type
_entity.pdbx_description
1 polymer ?
#
loop_
_entity_poly.entity_id
_entity_poly.type
_entity_poly.pdbx_seq_one_letter_code
_entity_poly.pdbx_strand_id
1 'polypeptide(L)'
;MDDTNRPGDGWDEDEDGYGEPDLPELCDECGVTIEDEADELYALVPDSSAINDADPRGDGKRLLTACSIDHLAQLVEVYRRRPFQPEELWAAKVCRELAQTDGPVTLEALAVACDLSPQQAQSGVDWHNARAREWRHRFGGEP
;
A
#
# COMPACT_ATOMS: atom_id res chain seq x y z
N MET A 1 13.27 31.65 63.34
CA MET A 1 12.12 31.32 62.50
C MET A 1 12.73 30.97 61.15
N ASP A 2 13.24 29.74 61.06
CA ASP A 2 12.53 28.60 60.43
C ASP A 2 12.40 28.89 58.93
N ASP A 3 13.34 28.41 58.13
CA ASP A 3 13.30 27.08 57.48
C ASP A 3 12.36 27.09 56.27
N THR A 4 12.93 27.07 55.07
CA THR A 4 12.93 25.86 54.23
C THR A 4 13.57 26.15 52.87
N ASN A 5 14.74 25.55 52.70
CA ASN A 5 15.28 25.07 51.43
C ASN A 5 14.39 23.94 50.88
N ARG A 6 14.00 23.97 49.60
CA ARG A 6 14.19 22.82 48.69
C ARG A 6 13.99 23.20 47.21
N PRO A 7 14.89 22.77 46.30
CA PRO A 7 14.65 22.72 44.86
C PRO A 7 13.75 21.52 44.57
N GLY A 8 12.65 21.73 43.85
CA GLY A 8 11.82 20.67 43.30
C GLY A 8 11.86 20.74 41.78
N ASP A 9 12.61 19.85 41.13
CA ASP A 9 12.09 18.62 40.51
C ASP A 9 11.47 18.99 39.15
N GLY A 10 12.23 18.96 38.06
CA GLY A 10 12.37 17.71 37.32
C GLY A 10 11.26 17.67 36.28
N TRP A 11 11.41 18.42 35.18
CA TRP A 11 10.67 18.07 33.97
C TRP A 11 11.41 16.84 33.42
N ASP A 12 11.03 15.68 33.95
CA ASP A 12 11.31 14.42 33.29
C ASP A 12 10.57 14.50 31.94
N GLU A 13 11.33 14.85 30.90
CA GLU A 13 10.97 14.61 29.50
C GLU A 13 11.01 13.09 29.25
N ASP A 14 10.20 12.35 29.99
CA ASP A 14 9.71 11.06 29.53
C ASP A 14 8.58 11.39 28.53
N GLU A 15 9.02 11.85 27.36
CA GLU A 15 8.25 11.73 26.12
C GLU A 15 8.47 10.30 25.61
N ASP A 16 8.09 9.31 26.43
CA ASP A 16 7.77 7.99 25.94
C ASP A 16 6.47 8.13 25.16
N GLY A 17 6.64 8.46 23.87
CA GLY A 17 5.62 8.21 22.87
C GLY A 17 5.19 6.77 23.04
N TYR A 18 4.06 6.56 23.69
CA TYR A 18 3.28 5.34 23.60
C TYR A 18 2.98 5.18 22.12
N GLY A 19 3.86 4.46 21.42
CA GLY A 19 3.57 3.97 20.08
C GLY A 19 2.20 3.34 20.17
N GLU A 20 1.28 3.74 19.28
CA GLU A 20 0.04 3.01 19.12
C GLU A 20 0.41 1.53 19.04
N PRO A 21 -0.20 0.66 19.87
CA PRO A 21 0.13 -0.75 19.83
C PRO A 21 -0.08 -1.23 18.40
N ASP A 22 0.94 -1.85 17.81
CA ASP A 22 0.82 -2.48 16.50
C ASP A 22 -0.41 -3.38 16.56
N LEU A 23 -1.40 -3.05 15.74
CA LEU A 23 -2.63 -3.82 15.68
C LEU A 23 -2.26 -5.21 15.16
N PRO A 24 -2.80 -6.28 15.74
CA PRO A 24 -2.43 -7.63 15.32
C PRO A 24 -2.79 -7.85 13.85
N GLU A 25 -1.84 -8.39 13.10
CA GLU A 25 -1.97 -8.57 11.66
C GLU A 25 -2.98 -9.67 11.29
N LEU A 26 -3.49 -9.62 10.06
CA LEU A 26 -4.34 -10.68 9.51
C LEU A 26 -3.55 -11.57 8.57
N CYS A 27 -3.81 -12.87 8.61
CA CYS A 27 -3.30 -13.77 7.59
C CYS A 27 -4.02 -13.51 6.26
N ASP A 28 -3.29 -13.18 5.21
CA ASP A 28 -3.84 -12.90 3.87
C ASP A 28 -4.52 -14.11 3.21
N GLU A 29 -4.20 -15.33 3.65
CA GLU A 29 -4.79 -16.56 3.12
C GLU A 29 -6.11 -16.91 3.81
N CYS A 30 -6.15 -16.92 5.15
CA CYS A 30 -7.33 -17.38 5.91
C CYS A 30 -8.13 -16.27 6.60
N GLY A 31 -7.61 -15.04 6.63
CA GLY A 31 -8.24 -13.87 7.26
C GLY A 31 -8.26 -13.90 8.79
N VAL A 32 -7.60 -14.88 9.42
CA VAL A 32 -7.51 -15.00 10.89
C VAL A 32 -6.46 -14.03 11.42
N THR A 33 -6.76 -13.38 12.55
CA THR A 33 -5.83 -12.55 13.31
C THR A 33 -4.67 -13.38 13.84
N ILE A 34 -3.45 -12.90 13.64
CA ILE A 34 -2.23 -13.49 14.18
C ILE A 34 -2.03 -12.86 15.57
N GLU A 35 -2.22 -13.66 16.62
CA GLU A 35 -2.22 -13.15 18.00
C GLU A 35 -0.81 -12.92 18.56
N ASP A 36 0.19 -13.64 18.04
CA ASP A 36 1.58 -13.57 18.46
C ASP A 36 2.44 -13.13 17.26
N GLU A 37 3.16 -12.02 17.43
CA GLU A 37 4.12 -11.51 16.43
C GLU A 37 5.14 -12.58 16.00
N ALA A 38 5.47 -13.53 16.87
CA ALA A 38 6.39 -14.63 16.54
C ALA A 38 5.84 -15.60 15.48
N ASP A 39 4.53 -15.65 15.30
CA ASP A 39 3.84 -16.48 14.29
C ASP A 39 3.59 -15.71 12.97
N GLU A 40 3.92 -14.42 12.93
CA GLU A 40 3.81 -13.59 11.73
C GLU A 40 4.93 -13.91 10.75
N LEU A 41 4.54 -14.44 9.59
CA LEU A 41 5.46 -14.72 8.51
C LEU A 41 5.20 -13.79 7.33
N TYR A 42 6.29 -13.25 6.79
CA TYR A 42 6.25 -12.23 5.75
C TYR A 42 6.93 -12.68 4.46
N ALA A 43 6.37 -12.28 3.32
CA ALA A 43 7.04 -12.38 2.03
C ALA A 43 6.74 -11.16 1.17
N LEU A 44 7.76 -10.65 0.49
CA LEU A 44 7.60 -9.59 -0.50
C LEU A 44 7.57 -10.20 -1.90
N VAL A 45 6.48 -10.01 -2.64
CA VAL A 45 6.27 -10.60 -3.97
C VAL A 45 6.03 -9.55 -5.05
N PRO A 46 6.43 -9.79 -6.30
CA PRO A 46 6.06 -8.95 -7.43
C PRO A 46 4.54 -9.00 -7.67
N ASP A 47 3.90 -7.82 -7.72
CA ASP A 47 2.48 -7.68 -8.02
C ASP A 47 2.22 -6.33 -8.68
N SER A 48 1.92 -6.32 -9.99
CA SER A 48 1.64 -5.09 -10.72
C SER A 48 0.40 -4.34 -10.26
N SER A 49 -0.46 -4.95 -9.44
CA SER A 49 -1.63 -4.28 -8.85
C SER A 49 -1.32 -3.59 -7.52
N ALA A 50 -0.14 -3.81 -6.94
CA ALA A 50 0.23 -3.26 -5.64
C ALA A 50 0.84 -1.87 -5.77
N ILE A 51 0.29 -0.92 -5.00
CA ILE A 51 0.81 0.43 -4.82
C ILE A 51 1.17 0.60 -3.36
N ASN A 52 2.32 1.19 -3.09
CA ASN A 52 2.78 1.45 -1.73
C ASN A 52 2.50 2.92 -1.39
N ASP A 53 1.73 3.15 -0.32
CA ASP A 53 1.32 4.49 0.08
C ASP A 53 2.44 5.27 0.78
N ALA A 54 3.36 4.58 1.45
CA ALA A 54 4.43 5.20 2.23
C ALA A 54 5.68 5.49 1.38
N ASP A 55 6.04 4.60 0.46
CA ASP A 55 7.23 4.72 -0.38
C ASP A 55 6.96 4.25 -1.82
N PRO A 56 6.88 5.16 -2.80
CA PRO A 56 6.68 4.82 -4.20
C PRO A 56 7.72 3.84 -4.79
N ARG A 57 8.90 3.68 -4.19
CA ARG A 57 9.89 2.66 -4.60
C ARG A 57 9.44 1.23 -4.29
N GLY A 58 8.42 1.08 -3.45
CA GLY A 58 7.72 -0.16 -3.14
C GLY A 58 6.61 -0.51 -4.13
N ASP A 59 6.24 0.39 -5.05
CA ASP A 59 5.22 0.13 -6.07
C ASP A 59 5.57 -1.14 -6.88
N GLY A 60 4.54 -1.94 -7.17
CA GLY A 60 4.70 -3.22 -7.84
C GLY A 60 5.15 -4.35 -6.91
N LYS A 61 5.21 -4.13 -5.59
CA LYS A 61 5.55 -5.15 -4.59
C LYS A 61 4.45 -5.23 -3.55
N ARG A 62 4.00 -6.45 -3.27
CA ARG A 62 3.04 -6.74 -2.21
C ARG A 62 3.75 -7.40 -1.04
N LEU A 63 3.58 -6.84 0.15
CA LEU A 63 3.90 -7.53 1.40
C LEU A 63 2.75 -8.51 1.67
N LEU A 64 3.09 -9.77 1.85
CA LEU A 64 2.18 -10.83 2.27
C LEU A 64 2.42 -11.14 3.74
N THR A 65 1.34 -11.36 4.47
CA THR A 65 1.37 -11.77 5.88
C THR A 65 0.63 -13.10 6.05
N ALA A 66 1.22 -14.03 6.78
CA ALA A 66 0.63 -15.36 6.99
C ALA A 66 0.91 -15.93 8.38
N CYS A 67 -0.06 -16.67 8.91
CA CYS A 67 0.02 -17.34 10.22
C CYS A 67 0.76 -18.69 10.20
N SER A 68 1.25 -19.12 9.02
CA SER A 68 1.98 -20.39 8.88
C SER A 68 2.78 -20.45 7.58
N ILE A 69 3.82 -21.29 7.57
CA ILE A 69 4.66 -21.53 6.40
C ILE A 69 3.83 -22.05 5.22
N ASP A 70 2.84 -22.91 5.49
CA ASP A 70 1.98 -23.49 4.45
C ASP A 70 1.09 -22.42 3.80
N HIS A 71 0.54 -21.48 4.57
CA HIS A 71 -0.21 -20.35 4.03
C HIS A 71 0.69 -19.40 3.25
N LEU A 72 1.87 -19.07 3.77
CA LEU A 72 2.81 -18.20 3.08
C LEU A 72 3.25 -18.82 1.73
N ALA A 73 3.54 -20.12 1.71
CA ALA A 73 3.94 -20.83 0.50
C ALA A 73 2.82 -20.84 -0.57
N GLN A 74 1.56 -21.00 -0.16
CA GLN A 74 0.40 -20.91 -1.04
C GLN A 74 0.28 -19.52 -1.66
N LEU A 75 0.31 -18.47 -0.83
CA LEU A 75 0.25 -17.08 -1.30
C LEU A 75 1.39 -16.76 -2.27
N VAL A 76 2.63 -17.12 -1.93
CA VAL A 76 3.80 -16.89 -2.82
C VAL A 76 3.62 -17.58 -4.17
N GLU A 77 3.06 -18.79 -4.20
CA GLU A 77 2.81 -19.50 -5.46
C GLU A 77 1.70 -18.85 -6.30
N VAL A 78 0.66 -18.29 -5.66
CA VAL A 78 -0.38 -17.51 -6.35
C VAL A 78 0.26 -16.32 -7.08
N TYR A 79 1.07 -15.52 -6.40
CA TYR A 79 1.70 -14.34 -7.02
C TYR A 79 2.81 -14.70 -8.01
N ARG A 80 3.51 -15.83 -7.82
CA ARG A 80 4.46 -16.35 -8.81
C ARG A 80 3.78 -16.66 -10.16
N ARG A 81 2.54 -17.16 -10.12
CA ARG A 81 1.77 -17.51 -11.33
C ARG A 81 1.06 -16.32 -11.95
N ARG A 82 0.84 -15.25 -11.19
CA ARG A 82 0.21 -14.02 -11.67
C ARG A 82 1.16 -13.30 -12.63
N PRO A 83 0.73 -13.03 -13.89
CA PRO A 83 1.54 -12.23 -14.79
C PRO A 83 1.72 -10.82 -14.26
N PHE A 84 2.97 -10.34 -14.28
CA PHE A 84 3.25 -8.94 -13.98
C PHE A 84 2.99 -8.09 -15.22
N GLN A 85 1.99 -7.21 -15.15
CA GLN A 85 1.54 -6.37 -16.27
C GLN A 85 2.00 -4.92 -16.02
N PRO A 86 3.02 -4.40 -16.72
CA PRO A 86 3.51 -3.05 -16.50
C PRO A 86 2.42 -1.97 -16.60
N GLU A 87 1.50 -2.11 -17.54
CA GLU A 87 0.40 -1.17 -17.76
C GLU A 87 -0.59 -1.14 -16.58
N GLU A 88 -0.76 -2.26 -15.87
CA GLU A 88 -1.56 -2.29 -14.63
C GLU A 88 -0.91 -1.46 -13.53
N LEU A 89 0.41 -1.57 -13.39
CA LEU A 89 1.16 -0.78 -12.41
C LEU A 89 1.12 0.70 -12.76
N TRP A 90 1.35 1.05 -14.04
CA TRP A 90 1.29 2.44 -14.49
C TRP A 90 -0.09 3.04 -14.29
N ALA A 91 -1.15 2.26 -14.56
CA ALA A 91 -2.53 2.66 -14.28
C ALA A 91 -2.73 2.97 -12.80
N ALA A 92 -2.25 2.09 -11.90
CA ALA A 92 -2.40 2.27 -10.48
C ALA A 92 -1.63 3.51 -9.95
N LYS A 93 -0.40 3.76 -10.44
CA LYS A 93 0.38 4.96 -10.13
C LYS A 93 -0.34 6.23 -10.57
N VAL A 94 -0.87 6.23 -11.80
CA VAL A 94 -1.68 7.33 -12.35
C VAL A 94 -2.93 7.58 -11.50
N CYS A 95 -3.66 6.52 -11.12
CA CYS A 95 -4.85 6.65 -10.27
C CYS A 95 -4.52 7.22 -8.88
N ARG A 96 -3.41 6.80 -8.26
CA ARG A 96 -2.94 7.36 -6.97
C ARG A 96 -2.71 8.87 -7.09
N GLU A 97 -1.99 9.30 -8.13
CA GLU A 97 -1.68 10.73 -8.33
C GLU A 97 -2.93 11.56 -8.62
N LEU A 98 -3.83 11.05 -9.47
CA LEU A 98 -5.10 11.72 -9.76
C LEU A 98 -6.01 11.83 -8.53
N ALA A 99 -5.97 10.85 -7.62
CA ALA A 99 -6.75 10.90 -6.38
C ALA A 99 -6.29 12.01 -5.41
N GLN A 100 -5.05 12.48 -5.54
CA GLN A 100 -4.48 13.56 -4.73
C GLN A 100 -4.47 14.91 -5.46
N THR A 101 -4.85 14.94 -6.75
CA THR A 101 -4.79 16.15 -7.58
C THR A 101 -6.13 16.86 -7.62
N ASP A 102 -6.14 18.13 -7.24
CA ASP A 102 -7.30 19.01 -7.42
C ASP A 102 -7.35 19.61 -8.84
N GLY A 103 -8.32 19.16 -9.62
CA GLY A 103 -8.63 19.72 -10.94
C GLY A 103 -7.88 19.08 -12.11
N PRO A 104 -7.97 19.68 -13.32
CA PRO A 104 -7.38 19.10 -14.51
C PRO A 104 -5.85 19.14 -14.48
N VAL A 105 -5.21 18.01 -14.79
CA VAL A 105 -3.75 17.86 -14.94
C VAL A 105 -3.40 17.44 -16.36
N THR A 106 -2.27 17.92 -16.89
CA THR A 106 -1.77 17.48 -18.20
C THR A 106 -1.11 16.12 -18.08
N LEU A 107 -1.08 15.37 -19.19
CA LEU A 107 -0.42 14.06 -19.22
C LEU A 107 1.06 14.15 -18.86
N GLU A 108 1.75 15.21 -19.30
CA GLU A 108 3.16 15.41 -19.04
C GLU A 108 3.44 15.67 -17.55
N ALA A 109 2.61 16.49 -16.90
CA ALA A 109 2.72 16.75 -15.47
C ALA A 109 2.45 15.48 -14.65
N LEU A 110 1.41 14.73 -15.04
CA LEU A 110 1.06 13.46 -14.42
C LEU A 110 2.16 12.41 -14.58
N ALA A 111 2.78 12.33 -15.75
CA ALA A 111 3.89 11.42 -16.01
C ALA A 111 5.10 11.73 -15.11
N VAL A 112 5.46 13.02 -14.98
CA VAL A 112 6.54 13.45 -14.08
C VAL A 112 6.24 13.10 -12.63
N ALA A 113 5.02 13.40 -12.14
CA ALA A 113 4.62 13.10 -10.77
C ALA A 113 4.63 11.59 -10.46
N CYS A 114 4.27 10.76 -11.45
CA CYS A 114 4.30 9.31 -11.32
C CYS A 114 5.68 8.68 -11.52
N ASP A 115 6.74 9.44 -11.82
CA ASP A 115 8.03 8.90 -12.29
C ASP A 115 7.85 7.92 -13.47
N LEU A 116 7.14 8.39 -14.51
CA LEU A 116 6.85 7.67 -15.74
C LEU A 116 7.22 8.51 -16.95
N SER A 117 7.50 7.86 -18.08
CA SER A 117 7.48 8.56 -19.36
C SER A 117 6.05 8.91 -19.78
N PRO A 118 5.83 9.93 -20.62
CA PRO A 118 4.50 10.25 -21.14
C PRO A 118 3.81 9.06 -21.82
N GLN A 119 4.58 8.20 -22.51
CA GLN A 119 4.06 6.99 -23.14
C GLN A 119 3.59 5.95 -22.12
N GLN A 120 4.33 5.77 -21.02
CA GLN A 120 3.94 4.86 -19.94
C GLN A 120 2.68 5.37 -19.21
N ALA A 121 2.63 6.66 -18.91
CA ALA A 121 1.45 7.29 -18.31
C ALA A 121 0.22 7.13 -19.21
N GLN A 122 0.34 7.39 -20.51
CA GLN A 122 -0.75 7.18 -21.47
C GLN A 122 -1.19 5.71 -21.52
N SER A 123 -0.24 4.77 -21.53
CA SER A 123 -0.55 3.34 -21.55
C SER A 123 -1.28 2.90 -20.27
N GLY A 124 -0.92 3.47 -19.11
CA GLY A 124 -1.65 3.25 -17.86
C GLY A 124 -3.08 3.80 -17.90
N VAL A 125 -3.28 5.02 -18.42
CA VAL A 125 -4.62 5.60 -18.64
C VAL A 125 -5.46 4.72 -19.56
N ASP A 126 -4.88 4.27 -20.68
CA ASP A 126 -5.58 3.43 -21.65
C ASP A 126 -5.97 2.07 -21.07
N TRP A 127 -5.08 1.47 -20.27
CA TRP A 127 -5.33 0.22 -19.56
C TRP A 127 -6.48 0.35 -18.55
N HIS A 128 -6.48 1.41 -17.74
CA HIS A 128 -7.55 1.67 -16.76
C HIS A 128 -8.90 1.86 -17.47
N ASN A 129 -8.91 2.69 -18.52
CA ASN A 129 -10.12 2.98 -19.28
C ASN A 129 -10.67 1.74 -20.00
N ALA A 130 -9.82 0.86 -20.51
CA ALA A 130 -10.24 -0.40 -21.13
C ALA A 130 -11.01 -1.28 -20.14
N ARG A 131 -10.48 -1.48 -18.94
CA ARG A 131 -11.14 -2.25 -17.88
C ARG A 131 -12.43 -1.59 -17.38
N ALA A 132 -12.45 -0.27 -17.26
CA ALA A 132 -13.67 0.46 -16.92
C ALA A 132 -14.77 0.25 -17.97
N ARG A 133 -14.41 0.25 -19.26
CA ARG A 133 -15.34 -0.07 -20.36
C ARG A 133 -15.83 -1.53 -20.30
N GLU A 134 -14.93 -2.48 -20.08
CA GLU A 134 -15.27 -3.91 -19.92
C GLU A 134 -16.24 -4.14 -18.75
N TRP A 135 -15.97 -3.51 -17.61
CA TRP A 135 -16.82 -3.60 -16.44
C TRP A 135 -18.22 -3.04 -16.71
N ARG A 136 -18.32 -1.84 -17.31
CA ARG A 136 -19.61 -1.23 -17.68
C ARG A 136 -20.37 -2.10 -18.68
N HIS A 137 -19.70 -2.66 -19.69
CA HIS A 137 -20.32 -3.55 -20.65
C HIS A 137 -20.86 -4.83 -19.99
N ARG A 138 -20.15 -5.38 -19.00
CA ARG A 138 -20.50 -6.65 -18.36
C ARG A 138 -21.57 -6.50 -17.27
N PHE A 139 -21.57 -5.39 -16.54
CA PHE A 139 -22.36 -5.24 -15.31
C PHE A 139 -23.22 -3.97 -15.28
N GLY A 140 -22.96 -3.00 -16.13
CA GLY A 140 -23.63 -1.70 -16.13
C GLY A 140 -24.93 -1.68 -16.92
N GLY A 141 -25.86 -2.61 -16.65
CA GLY A 141 -27.18 -2.64 -17.30
C GLY A 141 -27.85 -1.25 -17.34
N GLU A 142 -28.68 -1.01 -18.36
CA GLU A 142 -29.49 0.22 -18.40
C GLU A 142 -30.41 0.31 -17.16
N PRO A 143 -30.63 1.52 -16.62
CA PRO A 143 -31.49 1.73 -15.45
C PRO A 143 -32.93 1.27 -15.65
#